data_AF-A0A742UI28-F1
#
_entry.id   AF-A0A742UI28-F1
#
_cell.length_a   1.000
_cell.length_b   1.000
_cell.length_c   1.000
_cell.angle_alpha   90.00
_cell.angle_beta   90.00
_cell.angle_gamma   90.00
#
_symmetry.space_group_name_H-M   'P 1'
#
loop_
_entity.id
_entity.type
_entity.pdbx_description
1 polymer ?
#
loop_
_entity_poly.entity_id
_entity_poly.type
_entity_poly.pdbx_seq_one_letter_code
_entity_poly.pdbx_strand_id
1 'polypeptide(L)' 'MPEPLANYFLEDEKLTGCFRFRSAKFTGRPVMQVQVAAIRKMVSVRVERGGEPVTFWRDATLVDALTIQLNAKDNDSQ' A
#
# COMPACT_ATOMS: atom_id res chain seq x y z
N MET A 1 10.47 28.17 -11.95
CA MET A 1 10.92 27.56 -10.69
C MET A 1 10.56 26.08 -10.75
N PRO A 2 11.46 25.13 -10.44
CA PRO A 2 11.06 23.73 -10.31
C PRO A 2 10.17 23.60 -9.07
N GLU A 3 9.02 22.94 -9.22
CA GLU A 3 8.13 22.64 -8.10
C GLU A 3 8.85 21.75 -7.09
N PRO A 4 8.67 21.95 -5.77
CA PRO A 4 9.29 21.11 -4.76
C PRO A 4 8.80 19.67 -4.94
N LEU A 5 9.74 18.71 -4.98
CA LEU A 5 9.45 17.27 -5.00
C LEU A 5 8.52 16.92 -3.84
N ALA A 6 7.25 16.71 -4.15
CA ALA A 6 6.30 16.17 -3.20
C ALA A 6 6.62 14.68 -3.00
N ASN A 7 7.23 14.35 -1.86
CA ASN A 7 7.43 12.96 -1.50
C ASN A 7 6.13 12.43 -0.88
N TYR A 8 5.59 11.37 -1.48
CA TYR A 8 4.44 10.66 -0.96
C TYR A 8 4.92 9.39 -0.29
N PHE A 9 4.51 9.21 0.97
CA PHE A 9 4.74 7.96 1.69
C PHE A 9 3.38 7.33 2.03
N LEU A 10 3.34 6.00 1.95
CA LEU A 10 2.19 5.19 2.35
C LEU A 10 2.42 4.73 3.78
N GLU A 11 1.47 5.03 4.65
CA GLU A 11 1.41 4.50 6.01
C GLU A 11 0.15 3.67 6.20
N ASP A 12 0.14 2.83 7.24
CA ASP A 12 -1.00 1.99 7.61
C ASP A 12 -1.54 1.14 6.46
N GLU A 13 -0.64 0.48 5.73
CA GLU A 13 -1.04 -0.47 4.69
C GLU A 13 -1.80 -1.64 5.32
N LYS A 14 -3.07 -1.82 4.93
CA LYS A 14 -3.92 -2.94 5.34
C LYS A 14 -4.56 -3.59 4.13
N LEU A 15 -4.79 -4.91 4.18
CA LEU A 15 -5.61 -5.57 3.16
C LEU A 15 -7.08 -5.24 3.35
N THR A 16 -7.78 -4.95 2.25
CA THR A 16 -9.25 -4.77 2.30
C THR A 16 -10.02 -6.08 2.31
N GLY A 17 -9.34 -7.21 2.05
CA GLY A 17 -9.95 -8.52 1.84
C GLY A 17 -10.39 -8.78 0.40
N CYS A 18 -10.29 -7.79 -0.51
CA CYS A 18 -10.57 -8.00 -1.93
C CYS A 18 -9.34 -8.58 -2.65
N PHE A 19 -9.54 -9.67 -3.38
CA PHE A 19 -8.53 -10.31 -4.21
C PHE A 19 -9.07 -10.58 -5.61
N ARG A 20 -8.19 -10.52 -6.61
CA ARG A 20 -8.51 -10.88 -7.99
C ARG A 20 -7.33 -11.55 -8.67
N PHE A 21 -7.66 -12.42 -9.61
CA PHE A 21 -6.68 -12.97 -10.54
C PHE A 21 -6.60 -12.05 -11.76
N ARG A 22 -5.38 -11.71 -12.18
CA ARG A 22 -5.12 -11.03 -13.45
C ARG A 22 -4.53 -12.03 -14.42
N SER A 23 -4.77 -11.82 -15.72
CA SER A 23 -3.96 -12.50 -16.73
C SER A 23 -2.51 -12.09 -16.53
N ALA A 24 -1.68 -13.05 -16.10
CA ALA A 24 -0.27 -12.84 -15.83
C ALA A 24 0.53 -13.76 -16.75
N LYS A 25 1.62 -13.22 -17.33
CA LYS A 25 2.68 -14.07 -17.84
C LYS A 25 3.30 -14.79 -16.65
N PHE A 26 3.64 -16.07 -16.80
CA PHE A 26 4.25 -16.85 -15.74
C PHE A 26 5.50 -16.13 -15.19
N THR A 27 5.44 -15.72 -13.92
CA THR A 27 6.53 -15.00 -13.23
C THR A 27 7.45 -15.94 -12.44
N GLY A 28 7.21 -17.26 -12.48
CA GLY A 28 7.91 -18.25 -11.65
C GLY A 28 7.42 -18.32 -10.21
N ARG A 29 6.54 -17.42 -9.79
CA ARG A 29 5.95 -17.39 -8.44
C ARG A 29 4.44 -17.15 -8.54
N PRO A 30 3.61 -17.76 -7.69
CA PRO A 30 2.18 -17.48 -7.66
C PRO A 30 1.96 -16.05 -7.14
N VAL A 31 1.52 -15.16 -8.04
CA VAL A 31 1.21 -13.76 -7.74
C VAL A 31 -0.27 -13.53 -7.96
N MET A 32 -0.92 -12.86 -7.00
CA MET A 32 -2.31 -12.42 -7.07
C MET A 32 -2.39 -10.90 -6.97
N GLN A 33 -3.53 -10.32 -7.34
CA GLN A 33 -3.80 -8.92 -7.06
C GLN A 33 -4.65 -8.80 -5.81
N VAL A 34 -4.11 -8.13 -4.80
CA VAL A 34 -4.80 -7.76 -3.58
C VAL A 34 -5.09 -6.26 -3.59
N GLN A 35 -6.23 -5.87 -3.04
CA GLN A 35 -6.51 -4.47 -2.80
C GLN A 35 -5.96 -4.08 -1.41
N VAL A 36 -5.18 -3.02 -1.39
CA VAL A 36 -4.56 -2.45 -0.20
C VAL A 36 -5.20 -1.09 0.07
N ALA A 37 -5.59 -0.86 1.32
CA ALA A 37 -5.92 0.45 1.84
C ALA A 37 -4.71 1.00 2.58
N ALA A 38 -4.40 2.28 2.37
CA ALA A 38 -3.28 2.95 3.02
C ALA A 38 -3.60 4.44 3.21
N ILE A 39 -2.92 5.08 4.14
CA ILE A 39 -2.96 6.53 4.33
C ILE A 39 -1.82 7.13 3.53
N ARG A 40 -2.16 7.93 2.52
CA ARG A 40 -1.17 8.64 1.71
C ARG A 40 -0.84 9.97 2.38
N LYS A 41 0.34 10.07 2.99
CA LYS A 41 0.86 11.34 3.53
C LYS A 41 1.69 12.06 2.48
N MET A 42 1.45 13.36 2.34
CA MET A 42 2.25 14.24 1.48
C MET A 42 3.22 15.01 2.36
N VAL A 43 4.51 14.69 2.27
CA VAL A 43 5.56 15.45 2.94
C VAL A 43 6.04 16.53 1.97
N SER A 44 5.52 17.74 2.18
CA SER A 44 6.08 18.93 1.55
C SER A 44 7.03 19.60 2.54
N VAL A 45 8.11 20.24 2.05
CA VAL A 45 9.24 20.83 2.81
C VAL A 45 8.81 21.78 3.95
N ARG A 46 7.52 22.13 4.09
CA ARG A 46 7.03 23.08 5.09
C ARG A 46 5.74 22.67 5.83
N VAL A 47 5.03 21.60 5.44
CA VAL A 47 3.74 21.22 6.06
C VAL A 47 3.49 19.72 5.90
N GLU A 48 3.23 19.02 7.01
CA GLU A 48 2.53 17.74 7.02
C GLU A 48 1.04 18.01 6.79
N ARG A 49 0.55 17.74 5.56
CA ARG A 49 -0.90 17.70 5.35
C ARG A 49 -1.40 16.32 5.76
N GLY A 50 -2.46 16.30 6.57
CA GLY A 50 -3.13 15.08 7.02
C GLY A 50 -3.34 14.11 5.86
N GLY A 51 -3.06 12.83 6.12
CA GLY A 51 -3.04 11.82 5.08
C GLY A 51 -4.43 11.49 4.55
N GLU A 52 -4.55 11.32 3.25
CA GLU A 52 -5.80 10.90 2.60
C GLU A 52 -5.85 9.37 2.53
N PRO A 53 -6.98 8.72 2.87
CA PRO A 53 -7.13 7.29 2.68
C PRO A 53 -7.21 6.98 1.18
N VAL A 54 -6.35 6.07 0.73
CA VAL A 54 -6.27 5.63 -0.67
C VAL A 54 -6.39 4.11 -0.70
N THR A 55 -7.11 3.60 -1.71
CA THR A 55 -7.12 2.18 -2.02
C THR A 55 -6.51 1.94 -3.39
N PHE A 56 -5.68 0.91 -3.53
CA PHE A 56 -5.05 0.56 -4.79
C PHE A 56 -4.84 -0.95 -4.90
N TRP A 57 -4.68 -1.43 -6.14
CA TRP A 57 -4.40 -2.84 -6.42
C TRP A 57 -2.89 -3.05 -6.47
N ARG A 58 -2.41 -4.05 -5.71
CA ARG A 58 -1.00 -4.42 -5.64
C ARG A 58 -0.84 -5.90 -6.01
N ASP A 59 0.19 -6.18 -6.79
CA ASP A 59 0.63 -7.56 -7.03
C ASP A 59 1.33 -8.07 -5.76
N ALA A 60 0.87 -9.20 -5.24
CA ALA A 60 1.41 -9.79 -4.01
C ALA A 60 1.47 -11.31 -4.15
N THR A 61 2.52 -11.92 -3.60
CA THR A 61 2.46 -13.34 -3.25
C THR A 61 1.58 -13.54 -2.01
N LEU A 62 1.22 -14.79 -1.71
CA LEU A 62 0.48 -15.09 -0.47
C LEU A 62 1.26 -14.67 0.78
N VAL A 63 2.59 -14.80 0.76
CA VAL A 63 3.47 -14.35 1.83
C VAL A 63 3.42 -12.83 1.97
N ASP A 64 3.53 -12.09 0.86
CA ASP A 64 3.48 -10.62 0.89
C ASP A 64 2.13 -10.12 1.44
N ALA A 65 1.03 -10.76 1.04
CA ALA A 65 -0.31 -10.42 1.53
C ALA A 65 -0.42 -10.65 3.05
N LEU A 66 0.10 -11.78 3.56
CA LEU A 66 0.13 -12.03 5.01
C LEU A 66 1.00 -11.02 5.75
N THR A 67 2.17 -10.64 5.20
CA THR A 67 3.03 -9.62 5.80
C THR A 67 2.33 -8.27 5.89
N ILE A 68 1.61 -7.84 4.85
CA ILE A 68 0.80 -6.60 4.89
C ILE A 68 -0.21 -6.68 6.05
N GLN A 69 -0.91 -7.80 6.20
CA GLN A 69 -1.92 -7.96 7.25
C GLN A 69 -1.33 -8.04 8.67
N LEU A 70 -0.14 -8.62 8.83
CA LEU A 70 0.53 -8.71 10.13
C LEU A 70 1.05 -7.34 10.55
N ASN A 71 1.72 -6.61 9.66
CA ASN A 71 2.20 -5.25 9.93
C ASN A 71 1.04 -4.30 10.26
N ALA A 72 -0.12 -4.47 9.62
CA ALA A 72 -1.34 -3.73 9.94
C ALA A 72 -1.82 -3.92 11.38
N LYS A 73 -1.66 -5.13 11.95
CA LYS A 73 -2.06 -5.42 13.34
C LYS A 73 -1.10 -4.82 14.35
N ASP A 74 0.20 -4.78 14.01
CA ASP A 74 1.21 -4.16 14.87
C ASP A 74 0.97 -2.65 14.99
N ASN A 75 0.55 -1.99 13.90
CA ASN A 75 0.17 -0.57 13.92
C ASN A 75 -1.10 -0.28 14.73
N ASP A 76 -2.05 -1.22 14.82
CA ASP A 76 -3.27 -1.07 15.66
C ASP A 76 -3.00 -1.31 17.16
N SER A 77 -1.81 -1.82 17.51
CA SER A 77 -1.44 -2.20 18.88
C SER A 77 -0.53 -1.16 19.59
N GLN A 78 -0.21 -0.03 18.94
CA GLN A 78 0.51 1.11 19.51
C GLN A 78 -0.42 2.30 19.75
#